data_AF-A0A9E0VWW1-F1
#
_entry.id   AF-A0A9E0VWW1-F1
#
_cell.length_a   1.000
_cell.length_b   1.000
_cell.length_c   1.000
_cell.angle_alpha   90.00
_cell.angle_beta   90.00
_cell.angle_gamma   90.00
#
_symmetry.space_group_name_H-M   'P 1'
#
loop_
_entity.id
_entity.type
_entity.pdbx_description
1 polymer ?
#
loop_
_entity_poly.entity_id
_entity_poly.type
_entity_poly.pdbx_seq_one_letter_code
_entity_poly.pdbx_strand_id
1 'polypeptide(L)'
;LPGIADGSLRLQAFGVTEPTSGTDTLALKTTARRDGDEYVINGQKIWTSRVEHSDLMVLLARTTPREEATSKTDGLSVFLIDLRGKVGNGIDIRPIRTMINHATTEVFFDNLRIPADSLIGEEGKGFRYILSGMNSERILIAAECIGDAKWFLKTGSDYARERVVFGAPIGVNQGVQFPLARAQAHLMAAEAIVYRAAAMYDAGHNPGVEANTAKLLASEASWEAAEACMQTHGGFAFAEEYDVERKWREARLYQIAPISTNLILCHIAEQVLGLPKSYGPGRGQ
;
A
#
# COMPACT_ATOMS: atom_id res chain seq x y z
N LEU A 1 19.60 10.46 3.79
CA LEU A 1 18.46 10.79 4.68
C LEU A 1 18.11 12.28 4.66
N PRO A 2 19.01 13.25 4.97
CA PRO A 2 18.66 14.67 4.91
C PRO A 2 18.07 15.13 3.57
N GLY A 3 18.73 14.76 2.45
CA GLY A 3 18.22 15.07 1.10
C GLY A 3 16.88 14.40 0.75
N ILE A 4 16.52 13.31 1.41
CA ILE A 4 15.19 12.69 1.25
C ILE A 4 14.15 13.52 2.01
N ALA A 5 14.50 13.97 3.22
CA ALA A 5 13.60 14.75 4.07
C ALA A 5 13.31 16.15 3.51
N ASP A 6 14.29 16.81 2.88
CA ASP A 6 14.11 18.11 2.23
C ASP A 6 13.58 18.02 0.79
N GLY A 7 13.46 16.81 0.23
CA GLY A 7 12.93 16.56 -1.12
C GLY A 7 13.92 16.78 -2.26
N SER A 8 15.18 17.13 -1.99
CA SER A 8 16.24 17.24 -3.00
C SER A 8 16.66 15.89 -3.61
N LEU A 9 16.40 14.80 -2.90
CA LEU A 9 16.64 13.42 -3.33
C LEU A 9 15.36 12.59 -3.19
N ARG A 10 14.85 12.08 -4.31
CA ARG A 10 13.54 11.43 -4.37
C ARG A 10 13.67 9.92 -4.16
N LEU A 11 13.20 9.44 -3.01
CA LEU A 11 13.03 8.02 -2.70
C LEU A 11 11.53 7.71 -2.58
N GLN A 12 10.87 7.39 -3.70
CA GLN A 12 9.44 7.09 -3.74
C GLN A 12 9.13 5.68 -4.26
N ALA A 13 10.16 4.93 -4.66
CA ALA A 13 10.03 3.62 -5.28
C ALA A 13 10.51 2.51 -4.34
N PHE A 14 9.68 1.46 -4.22
CA PHE A 14 10.02 0.24 -3.50
C PHE A 14 9.65 -0.99 -4.34
N GLY A 15 10.67 -1.68 -4.86
CA GLY A 15 10.53 -2.90 -5.65
C GLY A 15 10.40 -4.13 -4.76
N VAL A 16 9.17 -4.52 -4.40
CA VAL A 16 8.88 -5.75 -3.63
C VAL A 16 8.18 -6.78 -4.48
N THR A 17 6.99 -6.42 -4.98
CA THR A 17 6.07 -7.31 -5.68
C THR A 17 6.60 -7.74 -7.04
N GLU A 18 6.35 -9.00 -7.40
CA GLU A 18 6.69 -9.60 -8.69
C GLU A 18 5.43 -10.19 -9.35
N PRO A 19 5.45 -10.44 -10.67
CA PRO A 19 4.29 -11.02 -11.36
C PRO A 19 3.79 -12.34 -10.75
N THR A 20 4.71 -13.13 -10.16
CA THR A 20 4.38 -14.41 -9.50
C THR A 20 4.35 -14.34 -7.97
N SER A 21 4.60 -13.17 -7.37
CA SER A 21 4.62 -13.02 -5.90
C SER A 21 4.18 -11.62 -5.44
N GLY A 22 2.94 -11.53 -4.98
CA GLY A 22 2.42 -10.38 -4.23
C GLY A 22 2.40 -10.68 -2.74
N THR A 23 1.27 -11.21 -2.28
CA THR A 23 1.06 -11.64 -0.89
C THR A 23 2.09 -12.66 -0.39
N ASP A 24 2.49 -13.62 -1.24
CA ASP A 24 3.56 -14.58 -0.92
C ASP A 24 4.94 -13.96 -1.24
N THR A 25 5.26 -12.84 -0.61
CA THR A 25 6.50 -12.09 -0.84
C THR A 25 7.75 -12.95 -0.64
N LEU A 26 7.69 -13.94 0.25
CA LEU A 26 8.79 -14.87 0.52
C LEU A 26 9.15 -15.76 -0.68
N ALA A 27 8.26 -15.88 -1.67
CA ALA A 27 8.47 -16.64 -2.90
C ALA A 27 9.07 -15.82 -4.06
N LEU A 28 9.46 -14.57 -3.83
CA LEU A 28 10.07 -13.73 -4.85
C LEU A 28 11.32 -14.38 -5.47
N LYS A 29 11.56 -14.08 -6.75
CA LYS A 29 12.56 -14.69 -7.63
C LYS A 29 13.64 -13.73 -8.09
N THR A 30 13.46 -12.41 -7.98
CA THR A 30 14.54 -11.44 -8.26
C THR A 30 15.73 -11.79 -7.39
N THR A 31 16.91 -11.96 -8.00
CA THR A 31 18.14 -12.34 -7.31
C THR A 31 19.13 -11.18 -7.24
N ALA A 32 19.98 -11.20 -6.24
CA ALA A 32 21.16 -10.35 -6.12
C ALA A 32 22.34 -11.24 -5.74
N ARG A 33 23.25 -11.50 -6.69
CA ARG A 33 24.43 -12.34 -6.45
C ARG A 33 25.64 -11.45 -6.16
N ARG A 34 26.32 -11.69 -5.04
CA ARG A 34 27.57 -11.00 -4.73
C ARG A 34 28.68 -11.37 -5.73
N ASP A 35 29.41 -10.36 -6.18
CA ASP A 35 30.48 -10.47 -7.17
C ASP A 35 31.61 -9.48 -6.81
N GLY A 36 32.51 -9.90 -5.91
CA GLY A 36 33.55 -9.02 -5.38
C GLY A 36 32.97 -7.92 -4.48
N ASP A 37 33.17 -6.67 -4.88
CA ASP A 37 32.68 -5.45 -4.25
C ASP A 37 31.35 -4.95 -4.82
N GLU A 38 30.67 -5.78 -5.63
CA GLU A 38 29.37 -5.47 -6.22
C GLU A 38 28.34 -6.60 -5.98
N TYR A 39 27.07 -6.30 -6.26
CA TYR A 39 26.02 -7.28 -6.50
C TYR A 39 25.53 -7.18 -7.95
N VAL A 40 25.26 -8.34 -8.55
CA VAL A 40 24.62 -8.47 -9.86
C VAL A 40 23.15 -8.87 -9.65
N ILE A 41 22.24 -8.01 -10.08
CA ILE A 41 20.79 -8.18 -9.90
C ILE A 41 20.13 -8.61 -11.21
N ASN A 42 19.27 -9.62 -11.13
CA ASN A 42 18.45 -10.10 -12.24
C ASN A 42 17.02 -10.40 -11.77
N GLY A 43 16.02 -10.01 -12.55
CA GLY A 43 14.63 -10.31 -12.26
C GLY A 43 13.66 -9.23 -12.73
N GLN A 44 12.47 -9.22 -12.12
CA GLN A 44 11.40 -8.31 -12.46
C GLN A 44 10.59 -7.95 -11.22
N LYS A 45 10.31 -6.65 -11.08
CA LYS A 45 9.30 -6.11 -10.17
C LYS A 45 8.12 -5.58 -10.98
N ILE A 46 6.95 -5.56 -10.35
CA ILE A 46 5.70 -5.05 -10.91
C ILE A 46 4.96 -4.25 -9.85
N TRP A 47 4.09 -3.33 -10.30
CA TRP A 47 3.36 -2.42 -9.43
C TRP A 47 4.26 -1.44 -8.66
N THR A 48 5.49 -1.21 -9.14
CA THR A 48 6.40 -0.26 -8.50
C THR A 48 5.93 1.15 -8.81
N SER A 49 5.58 1.89 -7.77
CA SER A 49 5.05 3.25 -7.93
C SER A 49 6.18 4.26 -8.09
N ARG A 50 5.99 5.23 -9.00
CA ARG A 50 6.80 6.45 -9.15
C ARG A 50 8.31 6.23 -9.37
N VAL A 51 8.72 5.07 -9.90
CA VAL A 51 10.15 4.80 -10.18
C VAL A 51 10.72 5.74 -11.26
N GLU A 52 9.91 6.12 -12.27
CA GLU A 52 10.29 7.11 -13.29
C GLU A 52 10.51 8.52 -12.71
N HIS A 53 10.07 8.75 -11.49
CA HIS A 53 10.16 10.03 -10.78
C HIS A 53 11.07 9.96 -9.55
N SER A 54 11.83 8.89 -9.38
CA SER A 54 12.70 8.66 -8.23
C SER A 54 14.18 8.69 -8.62
N ASP A 55 15.00 9.25 -7.75
CA ASP A 55 16.47 9.15 -7.85
C ASP A 55 16.96 7.83 -7.25
N LEU A 56 16.26 7.36 -6.23
CA LEU A 56 16.59 6.16 -5.47
C LEU A 56 15.43 5.17 -5.46
N MET A 57 15.75 3.88 -5.34
CA MET A 57 14.77 2.81 -5.14
C MET A 57 15.24 1.87 -4.03
N VAL A 58 14.33 1.52 -3.12
CA VAL A 58 14.55 0.34 -2.27
C VAL A 58 14.19 -0.91 -3.08
N LEU A 59 15.02 -1.94 -3.05
CA LEU A 59 14.76 -3.21 -3.73
C LEU A 59 14.86 -4.37 -2.74
N LEU A 60 13.86 -5.25 -2.75
CA LEU A 60 13.93 -6.55 -2.08
C LEU A 60 14.30 -7.64 -3.09
N ALA A 61 15.43 -8.30 -2.88
CA ALA A 61 15.92 -9.36 -3.75
C ALA A 61 16.47 -10.55 -2.95
N ARG A 62 16.51 -11.72 -3.57
CA ARG A 62 17.03 -12.96 -2.99
C ARG A 62 18.55 -13.03 -3.13
N THR A 63 19.24 -13.12 -2.01
CA THR A 63 20.70 -13.33 -1.96
C THR A 63 21.07 -14.76 -1.59
N THR A 64 20.18 -15.48 -0.88
CA THR A 64 20.35 -16.90 -0.56
C THR A 64 19.22 -17.71 -1.18
N PRO A 65 19.52 -18.80 -1.91
CA PRO A 65 18.49 -19.73 -2.39
C PRO A 65 17.55 -20.15 -1.26
N ARG A 66 16.26 -20.33 -1.58
CA ARG A 66 15.21 -20.57 -0.57
C ARG A 66 15.43 -21.88 0.18
N GLU A 67 15.95 -22.87 -0.53
CA GLU A 67 16.32 -24.21 -0.07
C GLU A 67 17.56 -24.22 0.84
N GLU A 68 18.41 -23.19 0.75
CA GLU A 68 19.61 -23.03 1.56
C GLU A 68 19.37 -22.11 2.78
N ALA A 69 18.24 -21.40 2.82
CA ALA A 69 17.91 -20.49 3.90
C ALA A 69 17.57 -21.24 5.20
N THR A 70 18.15 -20.78 6.32
CA THR A 70 17.92 -21.37 7.65
C THR A 70 16.45 -21.30 8.09
N SER A 71 15.74 -20.26 7.68
CA SER A 71 14.32 -20.08 7.94
C SER A 71 13.60 -19.52 6.71
N LYS A 72 12.27 -19.65 6.69
CA LYS A 72 11.43 -19.17 5.57
C LYS A 72 11.52 -17.66 5.36
N THR A 73 11.93 -16.91 6.38
CA THR A 73 12.06 -15.45 6.37
C THR A 73 13.48 -14.98 6.08
N ASP A 74 14.44 -15.90 6.01
CA ASP A 74 15.82 -15.58 5.64
C ASP A 74 16.05 -15.71 4.12
N GLY A 75 17.21 -15.21 3.67
CA GLY A 75 17.68 -15.33 2.29
C GLY A 75 17.21 -14.21 1.35
N LEU A 76 16.42 -13.27 1.86
CA LEU A 76 16.08 -12.02 1.19
C LEU A 76 16.94 -10.89 1.76
N SER A 77 17.36 -9.95 0.92
CA SER A 77 18.14 -8.76 1.27
C SER A 77 17.49 -7.51 0.71
N VAL A 78 17.75 -6.38 1.36
CA VAL A 78 17.25 -5.06 0.96
C VAL A 78 18.41 -4.24 0.42
N PHE A 79 18.22 -3.60 -0.71
CA PHE A 79 19.21 -2.75 -1.35
C PHE A 79 18.66 -1.34 -1.55
N LEU A 80 19.50 -0.32 -1.37
CA LEU A 80 19.24 1.04 -1.83
C LEU A 80 19.95 1.24 -3.17
N ILE A 81 19.17 1.38 -4.23
CA ILE A 81 19.69 1.53 -5.60
C ILE A 81 19.61 2.98 -6.01
N ASP A 82 20.73 3.54 -6.45
CA ASP A 82 20.77 4.79 -7.22
C ASP A 82 20.36 4.52 -8.67
N LEU A 83 19.25 5.10 -9.11
CA LEU A 83 18.67 4.88 -10.43
C LEU A 83 19.35 5.72 -11.53
N ARG A 84 20.13 6.75 -11.15
CA ARG A 84 20.71 7.69 -12.10
C ARG A 84 21.70 6.97 -13.02
N GLY A 85 21.45 7.06 -14.33
CA GLY A 85 22.26 6.40 -15.34
C GLY A 85 22.12 4.87 -15.39
N LYS A 86 21.13 4.28 -14.70
CA LYS A 86 20.84 2.83 -14.74
C LYS A 86 19.75 2.45 -15.74
N VAL A 87 18.86 3.37 -16.11
CA VAL A 87 17.86 3.12 -17.17
C VAL A 87 18.57 2.94 -18.51
N GLY A 88 18.33 1.81 -19.18
CA GLY A 88 19.07 1.37 -20.37
C GLY A 88 20.45 0.77 -20.07
N ASN A 89 20.84 0.70 -18.79
CA ASN A 89 22.11 0.14 -18.32
C ASN A 89 21.86 -0.83 -17.15
N GLY A 90 21.11 -1.89 -17.46
CA GLY A 90 20.69 -2.95 -16.53
C GLY A 90 19.32 -2.76 -15.89
N ILE A 91 18.68 -1.60 -16.07
CA ILE A 91 17.26 -1.37 -15.72
C ILE A 91 16.44 -1.00 -16.97
N ASP A 92 15.30 -1.65 -17.15
CA ASP A 92 14.23 -1.25 -18.07
C ASP A 92 12.94 -0.97 -17.28
N ILE A 93 12.28 0.15 -17.55
CA ILE A 93 11.08 0.60 -16.83
C ILE A 93 9.96 0.73 -17.84
N ARG A 94 8.82 0.09 -17.54
CA ARG A 94 7.65 0.11 -18.44
C ARG A 94 6.42 0.61 -17.68
N PRO A 95 5.84 1.77 -18.08
CA PRO A 95 4.62 2.27 -17.46
C PRO A 95 3.43 1.34 -17.68
N ILE A 96 2.60 1.19 -16.65
CA ILE A 96 1.34 0.47 -16.71
C ILE A 96 0.21 1.50 -16.65
N ARG A 97 -0.64 1.53 -17.67
CA ARG A 97 -1.87 2.31 -17.61
C ARG A 97 -2.84 1.62 -16.64
N THR A 98 -3.13 2.27 -15.52
CA THR A 98 -4.08 1.77 -14.53
C THR A 98 -5.29 2.69 -14.41
N MET A 99 -6.30 2.24 -13.67
CA MET A 99 -7.52 3.01 -13.38
C MET A 99 -7.23 4.29 -12.58
N ILE A 100 -6.06 4.41 -11.95
CA ILE A 100 -5.70 5.48 -11.00
C ILE A 100 -4.34 6.06 -11.37
N ASN A 101 -4.10 7.34 -11.11
CA ASN A 101 -2.85 7.97 -11.53
C ASN A 101 -1.75 7.87 -10.46
N HIS A 102 -1.13 6.69 -10.33
CA HIS A 102 -0.03 6.45 -9.38
C HIS A 102 1.37 6.37 -10.01
N ALA A 103 1.51 6.64 -11.32
CA ALA A 103 2.76 6.42 -12.08
C ALA A 103 3.34 5.01 -11.84
N THR A 104 2.51 4.00 -12.08
CA THR A 104 2.79 2.59 -11.79
C THR A 104 3.56 1.93 -12.92
N THR A 105 4.56 1.12 -12.61
CA THR A 105 5.42 0.50 -13.64
C THR A 105 5.73 -0.97 -13.37
N GLU A 106 6.19 -1.64 -14.43
CA GLU A 106 7.09 -2.79 -14.34
C GLU A 106 8.55 -2.30 -14.31
N VAL A 107 9.42 -3.03 -13.62
CA VAL A 107 10.86 -2.77 -13.58
C VAL A 107 11.60 -4.06 -13.81
N PHE A 108 12.39 -4.12 -14.87
CA PHE A 108 13.19 -5.28 -15.24
C PHE A 108 14.66 -5.01 -14.90
N PHE A 109 15.32 -6.03 -14.37
CA PHE A 109 16.73 -6.02 -14.03
C PHE A 109 17.44 -7.06 -14.88
N ASP A 110 18.40 -6.64 -15.69
CA ASP A 110 19.25 -7.49 -16.51
C ASP A 110 20.72 -7.17 -16.19
N ASN A 111 21.35 -8.06 -15.44
CA ASN A 111 22.74 -7.93 -15.00
C ASN A 111 23.08 -6.54 -14.41
N LEU A 112 22.12 -5.95 -13.68
CA LEU A 112 22.33 -4.67 -13.01
C LEU A 112 23.42 -4.83 -11.95
N ARG A 113 24.52 -4.10 -12.13
CA ARG A 113 25.61 -4.05 -11.14
C ARG A 113 25.41 -2.87 -10.20
N ILE A 114 25.46 -3.13 -8.89
CA ILE A 114 25.43 -2.12 -7.83
C ILE A 114 26.58 -2.35 -6.84
N PRO A 115 27.13 -1.31 -6.20
CA PRO A 115 28.12 -1.44 -5.15
C PRO A 115 27.63 -2.31 -3.97
N ALA A 116 28.52 -3.05 -3.33
CA ALA A 116 28.18 -3.92 -2.19
C ALA A 116 27.67 -3.15 -0.96
N ASP A 117 28.07 -1.89 -0.80
CA ASP A 117 27.60 -0.99 0.26
C ASP A 117 26.18 -0.45 0.03
N SER A 118 25.55 -0.81 -1.10
CA SER A 118 24.12 -0.59 -1.35
C SER A 118 23.22 -1.48 -0.49
N LEU A 119 23.77 -2.53 0.13
CA LEU A 119 23.05 -3.43 1.04
C LEU A 119 22.62 -2.67 2.31
N ILE A 120 21.32 -2.75 2.64
CA ILE A 120 20.77 -2.23 3.89
C ILE A 120 20.75 -3.35 4.94
N GLY A 121 21.55 -3.17 5.99
CA GLY A 121 21.65 -4.10 7.10
C GLY A 121 22.47 -5.35 6.75
N GLU A 122 22.03 -6.52 7.24
CA GLU A 122 22.72 -7.79 7.04
C GLU A 122 22.15 -8.57 5.84
N GLU A 123 23.05 -9.19 5.08
CA GLU A 123 22.66 -10.05 3.95
C GLU A 123 21.78 -11.22 4.44
N GLY A 124 20.70 -11.47 3.71
CA GLY A 124 19.74 -12.53 4.00
C GLY A 124 18.74 -12.18 5.13
N LYS A 125 18.83 -11.00 5.74
CA LYS A 125 17.93 -10.54 6.83
C LYS A 125 16.92 -9.48 6.39
N GLY A 126 16.84 -9.19 5.09
CA GLY A 126 16.03 -8.14 4.49
C GLY A 126 14.54 -8.22 4.80
N PHE A 127 13.94 -9.42 4.83
CA PHE A 127 12.51 -9.55 5.14
C PHE A 127 12.16 -9.00 6.53
N ARG A 128 13.05 -9.20 7.51
CA ARG A 128 12.87 -8.68 8.88
C ARG A 128 12.86 -7.15 8.90
N TYR A 129 13.74 -6.52 8.13
CA TYR A 129 13.82 -5.05 8.09
C TYR A 129 12.56 -4.44 7.50
N ILE A 130 12.02 -5.02 6.42
CA ILE A 130 10.84 -4.47 5.74
C ILE A 130 9.55 -4.67 6.55
N LEU A 131 9.43 -5.75 7.36
CA LEU A 131 8.23 -6.00 8.17
C LEU A 131 7.91 -4.84 9.12
N SER A 132 8.95 -4.22 9.70
CA SER A 132 8.78 -3.06 10.57
C SER A 132 8.22 -1.85 9.81
N GLY A 133 8.69 -1.62 8.58
CA GLY A 133 8.19 -0.58 7.69
C GLY A 133 6.79 -0.83 7.13
N MET A 134 6.39 -2.10 6.97
CA MET A 134 5.05 -2.43 6.49
C MET A 134 3.95 -2.07 7.50
N ASN A 135 4.24 -2.10 8.81
CA ASN A 135 3.27 -1.67 9.82
C ASN A 135 3.06 -0.15 9.77
N SER A 136 4.12 0.65 9.61
CA SER A 136 3.98 2.09 9.45
C SER A 136 3.29 2.46 8.14
N GLU A 137 3.59 1.76 7.04
CA GLU A 137 2.89 1.94 5.76
C GLU A 137 1.38 1.68 5.89
N ARG A 138 0.97 0.62 6.58
CA ARG A 138 -0.46 0.34 6.83
C ARG A 138 -1.14 1.46 7.61
N ILE A 139 -0.48 2.00 8.63
CA ILE A 139 -1.01 3.12 9.42
C ILE A 139 -1.13 4.38 8.55
N LEU A 140 -0.11 4.66 7.74
CA LEU A 140 -0.10 5.79 6.79
C LEU A 140 -1.27 5.70 5.80
N ILE A 141 -1.43 4.56 5.13
CA ILE A 141 -2.53 4.34 4.18
C ILE A 141 -3.90 4.39 4.88
N ALA A 142 -4.00 3.89 6.11
CA ALA A 142 -5.22 4.00 6.89
C ALA A 142 -5.57 5.48 7.15
N ALA A 143 -4.59 6.33 7.47
CA ALA A 143 -4.79 7.76 7.62
C ALA A 143 -5.18 8.45 6.30
N GLU A 144 -4.61 8.05 5.16
CA GLU A 144 -5.06 8.51 3.83
C GLU A 144 -6.54 8.19 3.60
N CYS A 145 -6.97 6.97 3.93
CA CYS A 145 -8.37 6.56 3.83
C CYS A 145 -9.31 7.43 4.70
N ILE A 146 -8.87 7.82 5.91
CA ILE A 146 -9.63 8.76 6.76
C ILE A 146 -9.78 10.13 6.07
N GLY A 147 -8.73 10.62 5.42
CA GLY A 147 -8.76 11.85 4.64
C GLY A 147 -9.76 11.78 3.48
N ASP A 148 -9.70 10.70 2.69
CA ASP A 148 -10.63 10.48 1.57
C ASP A 148 -12.08 10.36 2.06
N ALA A 149 -12.34 9.61 3.14
CA ALA A 149 -13.67 9.50 3.74
C ALA A 149 -14.25 10.85 4.15
N LYS A 150 -13.44 11.70 4.80
CA LYS A 150 -13.82 13.07 5.17
C LYS A 150 -14.15 13.91 3.93
N TRP A 151 -13.33 13.80 2.88
CA TRP A 151 -13.58 14.49 1.63
C TRP A 151 -14.91 14.05 1.01
N PHE A 152 -15.17 12.75 0.87
CA PHE A 152 -16.43 12.25 0.31
C PHE A 152 -17.65 12.66 1.12
N LEU A 153 -17.59 12.59 2.45
CA LEU A 153 -18.70 12.99 3.31
C LEU A 153 -18.97 14.49 3.22
N LYS A 154 -17.91 15.31 3.17
CA LYS A 154 -18.05 16.75 2.94
C LYS A 154 -18.67 17.01 1.57
N THR A 155 -18.08 16.51 0.49
CA THR A 155 -18.53 16.71 -0.88
C THR A 155 -19.97 16.24 -1.08
N GLY A 156 -20.30 15.02 -0.62
CA GLY A 156 -21.65 14.46 -0.67
C GLY A 156 -22.66 15.27 0.14
N SER A 157 -22.33 15.65 1.38
CA SER A 157 -23.26 16.40 2.23
C SER A 157 -23.46 17.84 1.75
N ASP A 158 -22.43 18.50 1.23
CA ASP A 158 -22.50 19.84 0.64
C ASP A 158 -23.48 19.82 -0.54
N TYR A 159 -23.26 18.91 -1.49
CA TYR A 159 -24.14 18.72 -2.64
C TYR A 159 -25.59 18.40 -2.23
N ALA A 160 -25.78 17.55 -1.21
CA ALA A 160 -27.11 17.20 -0.71
C ALA A 160 -27.88 18.41 -0.13
N ARG A 161 -27.19 19.37 0.47
CA ARG A 161 -27.81 20.58 1.04
C ARG A 161 -28.17 21.62 -0.02
N GLU A 162 -27.51 21.60 -1.16
CA GLU A 162 -27.68 22.60 -2.22
C GLU A 162 -28.57 22.12 -3.37
N ARG A 163 -28.45 20.85 -3.77
CA ARG A 163 -29.17 20.31 -4.92
C ARG A 163 -30.67 20.22 -4.62
N VAL A 164 -31.49 20.96 -5.37
CA VAL A 164 -32.95 20.95 -5.25
C VAL A 164 -33.58 20.03 -6.29
N VAL A 165 -34.40 19.08 -5.84
CA VAL A 165 -35.27 18.24 -6.68
C VAL A 165 -36.62 18.10 -5.98
N PHE A 166 -37.72 18.08 -6.72
CA PHE A 166 -39.08 18.05 -6.17
C PHE A 166 -39.36 19.20 -5.17
N GLY A 167 -38.75 20.37 -5.38
CA GLY A 167 -39.02 21.59 -4.61
C GLY A 167 -38.29 21.75 -3.28
N ALA A 168 -37.40 20.82 -2.89
CA ALA A 168 -36.57 20.93 -1.69
C ALA A 168 -35.14 20.40 -1.93
N PRO A 169 -34.16 20.78 -1.10
CA PRO A 169 -32.84 20.14 -1.11
C PRO A 169 -32.92 18.63 -0.95
N ILE A 170 -32.15 17.86 -1.72
CA ILE A 170 -32.22 16.39 -1.68
C ILE A 170 -31.85 15.82 -0.29
N GLY A 171 -31.07 16.56 0.50
CA GLY A 171 -30.67 16.21 1.85
C GLY A 171 -31.81 16.14 2.88
N VAL A 172 -33.04 16.55 2.54
CA VAL A 172 -34.22 16.29 3.39
C VAL A 172 -34.68 14.83 3.32
N ASN A 173 -34.28 14.10 2.28
CA ASN A 173 -34.71 12.72 2.05
C ASN A 173 -33.84 11.76 2.87
N GLN A 174 -34.48 10.91 3.68
CA GLN A 174 -33.81 9.91 4.50
C GLN A 174 -32.95 8.93 3.69
N GLY A 175 -33.35 8.65 2.44
CA GLY A 175 -32.55 7.84 1.50
C GLY A 175 -31.19 8.43 1.15
N VAL A 176 -31.01 9.75 1.31
CA VAL A 176 -29.71 10.45 1.18
C VAL A 176 -29.04 10.62 2.55
N GLN A 177 -29.82 10.95 3.59
CA GLN A 177 -29.28 11.16 4.94
C GLN A 177 -28.65 9.90 5.54
N PHE A 178 -29.34 8.77 5.48
CA PHE A 178 -28.93 7.57 6.21
C PHE A 178 -27.61 6.98 5.73
N PRO A 179 -27.32 6.85 4.42
CA PRO A 179 -26.01 6.39 3.96
C PRO A 179 -24.87 7.32 4.40
N LEU A 180 -25.03 8.64 4.25
CA LEU A 180 -24.01 9.62 4.66
C LEU A 180 -23.79 9.59 6.19
N ALA A 181 -24.86 9.51 6.97
CA ALA A 181 -24.77 9.44 8.44
C ALA A 181 -24.13 8.14 8.93
N ARG A 182 -24.40 7.01 8.28
CA ARG A 182 -23.78 5.72 8.60
C ARG A 182 -22.28 5.73 8.30
N ALA A 183 -21.90 6.19 7.11
CA ALA A 183 -20.51 6.35 6.72
C ALA A 183 -19.75 7.28 7.67
N GLN A 184 -20.38 8.37 8.15
CA GLN A 184 -19.80 9.25 9.18
C GLN A 184 -19.55 8.51 10.51
N ALA A 185 -20.49 7.67 10.97
CA ALA A 185 -20.30 6.91 12.21
C ALA A 185 -19.15 5.88 12.08
N HIS A 186 -19.06 5.18 10.94
CA HIS A 186 -17.98 4.24 10.68
C HIS A 186 -16.62 4.93 10.50
N LEU A 187 -16.59 6.11 9.87
CA LEU A 187 -15.41 6.97 9.82
C LEU A 187 -14.87 7.28 11.22
N MET A 188 -15.74 7.72 12.14
CA MET A 188 -15.33 8.03 13.51
C MET A 188 -14.72 6.81 14.22
N ALA A 189 -15.31 5.62 14.03
CA ALA A 189 -14.79 4.38 14.59
C ALA A 189 -13.42 4.01 14.00
N ALA A 190 -13.27 4.09 12.67
CA ALA A 190 -12.02 3.81 11.99
C ALA A 190 -10.91 4.78 12.39
N GLU A 191 -11.21 6.08 12.45
CA GLU A 191 -10.27 7.14 12.83
C GLU A 191 -9.69 6.91 14.23
N ALA A 192 -10.54 6.52 15.20
CA ALA A 192 -10.08 6.20 16.55
C ALA A 192 -9.04 5.05 16.56
N ILE A 193 -9.23 4.03 15.74
CA ILE A 193 -8.29 2.91 15.63
C ILE A 193 -7.00 3.32 14.91
N VAL A 194 -7.07 4.18 13.88
CA VAL A 194 -5.87 4.74 13.22
C VAL A 194 -5.01 5.50 14.23
N TYR A 195 -5.59 6.40 15.03
CA TYR A 195 -4.83 7.14 16.04
C TYR A 195 -4.27 6.23 17.14
N ARG A 196 -5.01 5.19 17.55
CA ARG A 196 -4.48 4.19 18.48
C ARG A 196 -3.25 3.47 17.90
N ALA A 197 -3.32 3.04 16.64
CA ALA A 197 -2.22 2.35 15.97
C ALA A 197 -0.97 3.25 15.87
N ALA A 198 -1.17 4.51 15.48
CA ALA A 198 -0.11 5.52 15.44
C ALA A 198 0.53 5.74 16.81
N ALA A 199 -0.28 5.94 17.86
CA ALA A 199 0.23 6.15 19.21
C ALA A 199 1.04 4.95 19.74
N MET A 200 0.65 3.72 19.41
CA MET A 200 1.42 2.53 19.77
C MET A 200 2.74 2.44 19.00
N TYR A 201 2.73 2.81 17.71
CA TYR A 201 3.95 2.88 16.90
C TYR A 201 4.93 3.91 17.47
N ASP A 202 4.46 5.12 17.78
CA ASP A 202 5.27 6.21 18.33
C ASP A 202 5.86 5.88 19.71
N ALA A 203 5.15 5.07 20.50
CA ALA A 203 5.64 4.55 21.78
C ALA A 203 6.72 3.44 21.63
N GLY A 204 7.09 3.06 20.41
CA GLY A 204 8.07 2.01 20.12
C GLY A 204 7.53 0.58 20.33
N HIS A 205 6.22 0.41 20.44
CA HIS A 205 5.59 -0.91 20.50
C HIS A 205 5.42 -1.51 19.09
N ASN A 206 4.99 -2.78 19.03
CA ASN A 206 4.65 -3.44 17.77
C ASN A 206 3.12 -3.33 17.53
N PRO A 207 2.63 -2.43 16.67
CA PRO A 207 1.21 -2.24 16.43
C PRO A 207 0.67 -3.22 15.39
N GLY A 208 1.17 -4.46 15.32
CA GLY A 208 0.82 -5.39 14.24
C GLY A 208 -0.70 -5.62 14.11
N VAL A 209 -1.38 -5.84 15.24
CA VAL A 209 -2.84 -6.01 15.28
C VAL A 209 -3.53 -4.69 14.94
N GLU A 210 -3.16 -3.60 15.63
CA GLU A 210 -3.76 -2.29 15.46
C GLU A 210 -3.60 -1.74 14.04
N ALA A 211 -2.44 -1.88 13.41
CA ALA A 211 -2.18 -1.43 12.05
C ALA A 211 -3.01 -2.20 11.01
N ASN A 212 -3.18 -3.52 11.19
CA ASN A 212 -4.04 -4.33 10.34
C ASN A 212 -5.51 -3.92 10.53
N THR A 213 -5.99 -3.83 11.77
CA THR A 213 -7.37 -3.41 12.08
C THR A 213 -7.65 -1.99 11.58
N ALA A 214 -6.72 -1.05 11.76
CA ALA A 214 -6.81 0.32 11.26
C ALA A 214 -6.95 0.34 9.75
N LYS A 215 -6.09 -0.37 9.01
CA LYS A 215 -6.15 -0.41 7.55
C LYS A 215 -7.47 -1.01 7.06
N LEU A 216 -7.95 -2.09 7.70
CA LEU A 216 -9.24 -2.70 7.36
C LEU A 216 -10.37 -1.69 7.51
N LEU A 217 -10.58 -1.19 8.74
CA LEU A 217 -11.72 -0.32 9.07
C LEU A 217 -11.67 0.99 8.30
N ALA A 218 -10.49 1.61 8.16
CA ALA A 218 -10.35 2.86 7.43
C ALA A 218 -10.64 2.69 5.93
N SER A 219 -10.15 1.60 5.33
CA SER A 219 -10.44 1.33 3.92
C SER A 219 -11.93 1.07 3.67
N GLU A 220 -12.61 0.37 4.58
CA GLU A 220 -14.06 0.11 4.47
C GLU A 220 -14.89 1.38 4.70
N ALA A 221 -14.54 2.18 5.71
CA ALA A 221 -15.21 3.45 5.98
C ALA A 221 -15.04 4.45 4.82
N SER A 222 -13.85 4.53 4.23
CA SER A 222 -13.60 5.34 3.03
C SER A 222 -14.42 4.87 1.84
N TRP A 223 -14.50 3.55 1.64
CA TRP A 223 -15.31 2.98 0.57
C TRP A 223 -16.80 3.26 0.74
N GLU A 224 -17.34 3.12 1.96
CA GLU A 224 -18.74 3.42 2.24
C GLU A 224 -19.06 4.91 2.04
N ALA A 225 -18.16 5.81 2.46
CA ALA A 225 -18.28 7.23 2.20
C ALA A 225 -18.25 7.54 0.70
N ALA A 226 -17.38 6.87 -0.06
CA ALA A 226 -17.28 7.01 -1.52
C ALA A 226 -18.59 6.62 -2.21
N GLU A 227 -19.16 5.46 -1.86
CA GLU A 227 -20.44 4.97 -2.38
C GLU A 227 -21.59 5.94 -2.06
N ALA A 228 -21.67 6.39 -0.80
CA ALA A 228 -22.70 7.34 -0.38
C ALA A 228 -22.58 8.69 -1.14
N CYS A 229 -21.36 9.19 -1.33
CA CYS A 229 -21.10 10.42 -2.08
C CYS A 229 -21.47 10.28 -3.56
N MET A 230 -21.07 9.17 -4.19
CA MET A 230 -21.38 8.89 -5.59
C MET A 230 -22.90 8.76 -5.81
N GLN A 231 -23.59 8.01 -4.96
CA GLN A 231 -25.05 7.87 -5.05
C GLN A 231 -25.79 9.20 -4.81
N THR A 232 -25.25 10.06 -3.92
CA THR A 232 -25.82 11.39 -3.63
C THR A 232 -25.72 12.34 -4.82
N HIS A 233 -24.63 12.29 -5.59
CA HIS A 233 -24.44 13.10 -6.79
C HIS A 233 -25.20 12.56 -8.02
N GLY A 234 -25.56 11.27 -8.02
CA GLY A 234 -26.24 10.63 -9.14
C GLY A 234 -25.42 10.74 -10.43
N GLY A 235 -26.04 11.18 -11.52
CA GLY A 235 -25.33 11.33 -12.80
C GLY A 235 -24.12 12.26 -12.75
N PHE A 236 -24.13 13.29 -11.91
CA PHE A 236 -23.00 14.22 -11.76
C PHE A 236 -21.78 13.60 -11.08
N ALA A 237 -21.95 12.46 -10.39
CA ALA A 237 -20.81 11.75 -9.81
C ALA A 237 -19.83 11.25 -10.88
N PHE A 238 -20.30 11.05 -12.10
CA PHE A 238 -19.52 10.56 -13.24
C PHE A 238 -18.89 11.70 -14.06
N ALA A 239 -19.24 12.96 -13.79
CA ALA A 239 -18.67 14.09 -14.47
C ALA A 239 -17.32 14.48 -13.83
N GLU A 240 -16.28 14.64 -14.65
CA GLU A 240 -14.92 14.96 -14.19
C GLU A 240 -14.86 16.29 -13.41
N GLU A 241 -15.79 17.22 -13.66
CA GLU A 241 -15.85 18.52 -13.00
C GLU A 241 -16.11 18.46 -11.49
N TYR A 242 -16.67 17.35 -10.97
CA TYR A 242 -16.92 17.15 -9.55
C TYR A 242 -15.82 16.37 -8.82
N ASP A 243 -14.84 15.81 -9.56
CA ASP A 243 -13.77 14.95 -9.03
C ASP A 243 -14.23 13.67 -8.29
N VAL A 244 -15.55 13.43 -8.14
CA VAL A 244 -16.10 12.30 -7.40
C VAL A 244 -15.70 10.98 -8.06
N GLU A 245 -15.82 10.85 -9.39
CA GLU A 245 -15.41 9.64 -10.11
C GLU A 245 -13.92 9.34 -9.93
N ARG A 246 -13.07 10.38 -9.96
CA ARG A 246 -11.62 10.24 -9.81
C ARG A 246 -11.28 9.72 -8.43
N LYS A 247 -11.81 10.38 -7.40
CA LYS A 247 -11.57 9.99 -6.01
C LYS A 247 -12.14 8.62 -5.70
N TRP A 248 -13.31 8.28 -6.26
CA TRP A 248 -13.92 6.97 -6.09
C TRP A 248 -13.04 5.84 -6.64
N ARG A 249 -12.46 6.04 -7.83
CA ARG A 249 -11.48 5.10 -8.42
C ARG A 249 -10.26 4.93 -7.53
N GLU A 250 -9.73 6.03 -6.97
CA GLU A 250 -8.60 6.02 -6.03
C GLU A 250 -8.94 5.24 -4.75
N ALA A 251 -10.08 5.53 -4.12
CA ALA A 251 -10.51 4.87 -2.87
C ALA A 251 -10.69 3.35 -3.02
N ARG A 252 -11.08 2.89 -4.22
CA ARG A 252 -11.21 1.45 -4.50
C ARG A 252 -9.89 0.69 -4.34
N LEU A 253 -8.74 1.34 -4.59
CA LEU A 253 -7.43 0.71 -4.45
C LEU A 253 -7.18 0.18 -3.04
N TYR A 254 -7.59 0.92 -2.01
CA TYR A 254 -7.30 0.59 -0.61
C TYR A 254 -8.04 -0.66 -0.13
N GLN A 255 -9.04 -1.14 -0.87
CA GLN A 255 -9.68 -2.43 -0.63
C GLN A 255 -8.76 -3.62 -1.02
N ILE A 256 -7.67 -3.36 -1.74
CA ILE A 256 -6.76 -4.38 -2.30
C ILE A 256 -5.33 -4.20 -1.75
N ALA A 257 -4.80 -2.98 -1.78
CA ALA A 257 -3.41 -2.66 -1.44
C ALA A 257 -3.32 -1.83 -0.14
N PRO A 258 -2.13 -1.78 0.53
CA PRO A 258 -0.91 -2.55 0.25
C PRO A 258 -0.96 -3.99 0.77
N ILE A 259 -2.03 -4.35 1.49
CA ILE A 259 -2.32 -5.71 1.95
C ILE A 259 -3.80 -6.01 1.69
N SER A 260 -4.08 -7.21 1.19
CA SER A 260 -5.44 -7.64 0.90
C SER A 260 -6.24 -7.80 2.19
N THR A 261 -7.53 -7.46 2.13
CA THR A 261 -8.47 -7.61 3.26
C THR A 261 -8.46 -9.02 3.83
N ASN A 262 -8.38 -10.04 2.97
CA ASN A 262 -8.35 -11.44 3.42
C ASN A 262 -7.13 -11.76 4.30
N LEU A 263 -5.97 -11.17 4.02
CA LEU A 263 -4.74 -11.41 4.79
C LEU A 263 -4.77 -10.70 6.13
N ILE A 264 -5.38 -9.52 6.19
CA ILE A 264 -5.68 -8.83 7.45
C ILE A 264 -6.61 -9.68 8.32
N LEU A 265 -7.71 -10.17 7.73
CA LEU A 265 -8.67 -11.01 8.45
C LEU A 265 -8.03 -12.31 8.95
N CYS A 266 -7.18 -12.94 8.14
CA CYS A 266 -6.42 -14.10 8.59
C CYS A 266 -5.48 -13.75 9.76
N HIS A 267 -4.77 -12.62 9.69
CA HIS A 267 -3.90 -12.18 10.78
C HIS A 267 -4.67 -11.98 12.09
N ILE A 268 -5.83 -11.32 12.04
CA ILE A 268 -6.68 -11.10 13.21
C ILE A 268 -7.22 -12.45 13.74
N ALA A 269 -7.73 -13.31 12.86
CA ALA A 269 -8.23 -14.63 13.23
C ALA A 269 -7.17 -15.48 13.94
N GLU A 270 -5.94 -15.51 13.41
CA GLU A 270 -4.85 -16.30 13.96
C GLU A 270 -4.26 -15.68 15.24
N GLN A 271 -3.90 -14.39 15.20
CA GLN A 271 -3.11 -13.75 16.26
C GLN A 271 -3.95 -13.22 17.42
N VAL A 272 -5.20 -12.84 17.17
CA VAL A 272 -6.10 -12.28 18.19
C VAL A 272 -7.09 -13.32 18.69
N LEU A 273 -7.69 -14.07 17.77
CA LEU A 273 -8.74 -15.04 18.10
C LEU A 273 -8.20 -16.46 18.34
N GLY A 274 -6.91 -16.71 18.07
CA GLY A 274 -6.28 -18.02 18.27
C GLY A 274 -6.80 -19.11 17.33
N LEU A 275 -7.39 -18.73 16.19
CA LEU A 275 -7.94 -19.69 15.23
C LEU A 275 -6.83 -20.34 14.39
N PRO A 276 -7.00 -21.59 13.93
CA PRO A 276 -6.00 -22.27 13.12
C PRO A 276 -5.70 -21.56 11.80
N LYS A 277 -4.43 -21.61 11.39
CA LYS A 277 -3.94 -20.99 10.16
C LYS A 277 -4.58 -21.58 8.91
N SER A 278 -5.07 -20.72 8.01
CA SER A 278 -5.80 -21.13 6.82
C SER A 278 -4.96 -21.25 5.55
N TYR A 279 -3.68 -20.87 5.56
CA TYR A 279 -2.79 -20.90 4.39
C TYR A 279 -1.32 -21.18 4.76
N GLY A 280 -0.55 -21.70 3.80
CA GLY A 280 0.84 -22.09 3.99
C GLY A 280 1.02 -23.56 4.40
N PRO A 281 2.26 -24.02 4.63
CA PRO A 281 2.61 -25.45 4.65
C PRO A 281 2.06 -26.28 5.82
N GLY A 282 1.31 -25.68 6.74
CA GLY A 282 0.70 -26.37 7.88
C GLY A 282 -0.63 -27.07 7.57
N ARG A 283 -1.11 -27.03 6.31
CA ARG A 283 -2.37 -27.67 5.89
C ARG A 283 -2.29 -29.19 5.66
N GLY A 284 -1.34 -29.86 6.29
CA GLY A 284 -1.16 -31.31 6.17
C GLY A 284 -0.40 -31.88 7.36
N GLN A 285 -1.09 -32.02 8.47
CA GLN A 285 -0.93 -33.14 9.42
C GLN A 285 -2.31 -33.57 9.87
#